data_AF-A0A447RLK2-F1
#
_entry.id   AF-A0A447RLK2-F1
#
_cell.length_a   1.000
_cell.length_b   1.000
_cell.length_c   1.000
_cell.angle_alpha   90.00
_cell.angle_beta   90.00
_cell.angle_gamma   90.00
#
_symmetry.space_group_name_H-M   'P 1'
#
loop_
_entity.id
_entity.type
_entity.pdbx_description
1 polymer ?
#
loop_
_entity_poly.entity_id
_entity_poly.type
_entity_poly.pdbx_seq_one_letter_code
_entity_poly.pdbx_strand_id
1 'polypeptide(L)' 'MVTHSPGIAVALVDHPRIEVILLGGRVFKHSVVAVGAETLAGMARINADLFLYGGDRRPPAGGFHHR' A
#
# COMPACT_ATOMS: atom_id res chain seq x y z
N MET A 1 -5.98 -11.61 -1.77
CA MET A 1 -5.05 -10.57 -1.29
C MET A 1 -5.44 -9.23 -1.87
N VAL A 2 -5.60 -8.21 -1.03
CA VAL A 2 -5.88 -6.84 -1.51
C VAL A 2 -4.62 -5.99 -1.36
N THR A 3 -4.28 -5.23 -2.39
CA THR A 3 -3.11 -4.33 -2.37
C THR A 3 -3.41 -3.05 -3.15
N HIS A 4 -2.75 -1.96 -2.79
CA HIS A 4 -2.72 -0.71 -3.56
C HIS A 4 -1.36 -0.54 -4.27
N SER A 5 -0.46 -1.52 -4.16
CA SER A 5 0.83 -1.53 -4.85
C SER A 5 0.72 -2.35 -6.14
N PRO A 6 0.89 -1.73 -7.32
CA PRO A 6 0.95 -2.45 -8.58
C PRO A 6 2.08 -3.48 -8.62
N GLY A 7 3.23 -3.19 -8.02
CA GLY A 7 4.37 -4.12 -7.99
C GLY A 7 4.04 -5.43 -7.28
N ILE A 8 3.35 -5.36 -6.14
CA ILE A 8 2.89 -6.55 -5.41
C ILE A 8 1.81 -7.29 -6.21
N ALA A 9 0.90 -6.57 -6.86
CA ALA A 9 -0.13 -7.20 -7.69
C ALA A 9 0.49 -7.99 -8.85
N VAL A 10 1.48 -7.41 -9.54
CA VAL A 10 2.22 -8.07 -10.62
C VAL A 10 3.00 -9.28 -10.10
N ALA A 11 3.70 -9.15 -8.96
CA ALA A 11 4.46 -10.27 -8.38
C ALA A 11 3.59 -11.50 -8.04
N LEU A 12 2.29 -11.28 -7.84
CA LEU A 12 1.34 -12.33 -7.49
C LEU A 12 0.52 -12.86 -8.67
N VAL A 13 0.69 -12.30 -9.88
CA VAL A 13 -0.11 -12.69 -11.06
C VAL A 13 0.07 -14.17 -11.43
N ASP A 14 1.28 -14.71 -11.25
CA ASP A 14 1.62 -16.10 -11.58
C ASP A 14 1.25 -17.09 -10.46
N HIS A 15 0.57 -16.63 -9.40
CA HIS A 15 0.15 -17.47 -8.28
C HIS A 15 -1.34 -17.82 -8.41
N PRO A 16 -1.72 -18.93 -9.08
CA PRO A 16 -3.09 -19.22 -9.47
C PRO A 16 -4.06 -19.48 -8.30
N ARG A 17 -3.52 -19.70 -7.09
CA ARG A 17 -4.33 -19.90 -5.86
C ARG A 17 -4.59 -18.59 -5.12
N ILE A 18 -4.05 -17.47 -5.58
CA ILE A 18 -4.16 -16.17 -4.92
C ILE A 18 -4.98 -15.25 -5.82
N GLU A 19 -6.21 -14.96 -5.40
CA GLU A 19 -6.97 -13.87 -6.01
C GLU A 19 -6.36 -12.52 -5.56
N VAL A 20 -6.06 -11.65 -6.52
CA VAL A 20 -5.45 -10.35 -6.27
C VAL A 20 -6.44 -9.24 -6.64
N ILE A 21 -6.77 -8.40 -5.67
CA ILE A 21 -7.59 -7.20 -5.87
C ILE A 21 -6.65 -5.99 -5.78
N LEU A 22 -6.48 -5.27 -6.89
CA LEU A 22 -5.71 -4.02 -6.92
C LEU A 22 -6.63 -2.83 -6.67
N LEU A 23 -6.39 -2.11 -5.58
CA LEU A 23 -7.06 -0.85 -5.29
C LEU A 23 -6.54 0.25 -6.20
N GLY A 24 -7.44 0.86 -6.95
CA GLY A 24 -7.15 1.98 -7.85
C GLY A 24 -6.89 3.30 -7.12
N GLY A 25 -6.64 4.35 -7.88
CA GLY A 25 -6.33 5.70 -7.41
C GLY A 25 -5.16 6.33 -8.17
N ARG A 26 -4.66 7.46 -7.67
CA ARG A 26 -3.51 8.14 -8.28
C ARG A 26 -2.21 7.46 -7.83
N VAL A 27 -1.32 7.14 -8.76
CA VAL A 27 -0.02 6.57 -8.40
C VAL A 27 0.91 7.64 -7.83
N PHE A 28 1.34 7.47 -6.58
CA PHE A 28 2.42 8.25 -6.00
C PHE A 28 3.77 7.73 -6.52
N LYS A 29 4.42 8.49 -7.39
CA LYS A 29 5.57 8.04 -8.18
C LYS A 29 6.77 7.61 -7.34
N HIS A 30 6.98 8.21 -6.16
CA HIS A 30 8.15 7.94 -5.35
C HIS A 30 8.13 6.54 -4.72
N SER A 31 6.95 6.04 -4.35
CA SER A 31 6.78 4.70 -3.77
C SER A 31 6.09 3.71 -4.72
N VAL A 32 5.62 4.17 -5.89
CA VAL A 32 4.89 3.38 -6.89
C VAL A 32 3.70 2.65 -6.28
N VAL A 33 2.85 3.40 -5.59
CA VAL A 33 1.61 2.87 -5.00
C VAL A 33 0.42 3.77 -5.31
N ALA A 34 -0.77 3.19 -5.47
CA ALA A 34 -2.01 3.92 -5.65
C ALA A 34 -2.45 4.56 -4.32
N VAL A 35 -2.78 5.85 -4.38
CA VAL A 35 -3.24 6.64 -3.24
C VAL A 35 -4.42 7.54 -3.63
N GLY A 36 -5.14 8.03 -2.62
CA GLY A 36 -6.22 9.00 -2.78
C GLY A 36 -7.58 8.48 -2.33
N ALA A 37 -8.62 9.27 -2.60
CA ALA A 37 -9.97 9.02 -2.11
C ALA A 37 -10.54 7.67 -2.60
N GLU A 38 -10.28 7.29 -3.84
CA GLU A 38 -10.71 6.00 -4.39
C GLU A 38 -10.05 4.81 -3.68
N THR A 39 -8.73 4.90 -3.44
CA THR A 39 -7.98 3.90 -2.68
C THR A 39 -8.55 3.77 -1.27
N LEU A 40 -8.79 4.90 -0.59
CA LEU A 40 -9.32 4.92 0.78
C LEU A 40 -10.75 4.39 0.86
N ALA A 41 -11.61 4.77 -0.09
CA ALA A 41 -12.97 4.26 -0.19
C ALA A 41 -12.97 2.75 -0.43
N GLY A 42 -12.08 2.25 -1.29
CA GLY A 42 -11.86 0.82 -1.49
C GLY A 42 -11.43 0.12 -0.20
N MET A 43 -10.43 0.66 0.50
CA MET A 43 -9.96 0.13 1.80
C MET A 43 -11.08 0.06 2.84
N ALA A 44 -11.91 1.11 2.94
CA ALA A 44 -12.99 1.19 3.92
C ALA A 44 -14.12 0.15 3.69
N ARG A 45 -14.19 -0.43 2.50
CA ARG A 45 -15.19 -1.45 2.13
C ARG A 45 -14.70 -2.87 2.33
N ILE A 46 -13.43 -3.06 2.70
CA ILE A 46 -12.81 -4.38 2.82
C ILE A 46 -12.81 -4.82 4.29
N ASN A 47 -13.47 -5.94 4.55
CA ASN A 47 -13.28 -6.71 5.78
C ASN A 47 -12.22 -7.76 5.50
N ALA A 48 -10.96 -7.48 5.82
CA ALA A 48 -9.86 -8.42 5.66
C ALA A 48 -9.62 -9.19 6.96
N ASP A 49 -9.46 -10.51 6.86
CA ASP A 49 -9.04 -11.35 7.99
C ASP A 49 -7.58 -11.07 8.42
N LEU A 50 -6.78 -10.52 7.50
CA LEU A 50 -5.38 -10.15 7.72
C LEU A 50 -5.03 -8.87 6.96
N PHE A 51 -4.58 -7.84 7.68
CA PHE A 51 -4.09 -6.59 7.12
C PHE A 51 -2.60 -6.41 7.41
N LEU A 52 -1.79 -6.30 6.36
CA LEU A 52 -0.35 -6.06 6.45
C LEU A 52 -0.03 -4.65 5.95
N TYR A 53 0.39 -3.75 6.85
CA TYR A 53 0.80 -2.39 6.50
C TYR A 53 2.33 -2.25 6.57
N GLY A 54 2.96 -2.00 5.42
CA GLY A 54 4.37 -1.65 5.33
C GLY A 54 4.56 -0.14 5.33
N GLY A 55 5.32 0.37 6.30
CA GLY A 55 5.79 1.74 6.31
C GLY A 55 7.22 1.79 6.84
N ASP A 56 8.17 2.22 6.01
CA ASP A 56 9.50 2.59 6.51
C ASP A 56 9.39 3.99 7.13
N ARG A 57 9.06 4.04 8.43
CA ARG A 57 9.23 5.26 9.21
C ARG A 57 10.62 5.22 9.86
N ARG A 58 11.66 5.53 9.09
CA ARG A 58 12.95 5.91 9.67
C ARG A 58 12.87 7.38 10.12
N PRO A 59 13.00 7.69 11.43
CA PRO A 59 13.18 9.08 11.84
C PRO A 59 14.50 9.62 11.25
N PRO A 60 14.55 10.91 10.82
CA PRO A 60 15.79 11.51 10.37
C PRO A 60 16.84 11.38 11.48
N ALA A 61 18.04 10.94 11.11
CA ALA A 61 19.19 10.89 12.02
C ALA A 61 19.68 12.33 12.28
N GLY A 62 18.99 13.02 13.18
CA GLY A 62 19.31 14.39 13.55
C GLY A 62 18.44 14.80 14.73
N GLY A 63 19.00 14.68 15.94
CA GLY A 63 18.35 15.09 17.17
C GLY A 63 17.94 16.56 17.12
N PHE A 64 16.73 16.84 17.56
CA PHE A 64 16.25 18.20 17.78
C PHE A 64 17.04 18.82 18.93
N HIS A 65 18.06 19.62 18.61
CA HIS A 65 18.65 20.55 19.57
C HIS A 65 17.69 21.75 19.70
N HIS A 66 16.99 21.79 20.83
CA HIS A 66 16.25 22.96 21.28
C HIS A 66 17.26 24.02 21.76
N ARG A 67 17.33 25.16 21.07
CA ARG A 67 17.77 26.43 21.64
C ARG A 67 16.83 27.52 21.12
#